data_AF-A0A5D6YFG5-F1
#
_entry.id   AF-A0A5D6YFG5-F1
#
_cell.length_a   1.000
_cell.length_b   1.000
_cell.length_c   1.000
_cell.angle_alpha   90.00
_cell.angle_beta   90.00
_cell.angle_gamma   90.00
#
_symmetry.space_group_name_H-M   'P 1'
#
loop_
_entity.id
_entity.type
_entity.pdbx_description
1 polymer ?
#
loop_
_entity_poly.entity_id
_entity_poly.type
_entity_poly.pdbx_seq_one_letter_code
_entity_poly.pdbx_strand_id
1 'polypeptide(L)'
;MRAVRVAMPLVASLVLLITLATCLALTLAQDRYVGGLRLPYFSDMGRDPPSYYVFSVGLTVVALAIFATWVLNFVYQLASLRLRVRRGLMGKSVRCWSVLVLVLGVLSTPALPILSICSTTACPDVHLFATFWFFVLETLAIVINTCIMYKLLRVVRRAPVVEGSDGADLNQRTRQRLNATVALQSTCAVVLVLAALVFVPIGTAIAGPTPRLPVQACLAKKLGVQYCTSTMRDDGTDLTKLWDYEQNWELHQARAVCEWLAMLALVGYSLSFLLYQDHEADSARAAGRRDLEASLLPS
;
A
#
# COMPACT_ATOMS: atom_id res chain seq x y z
N MET A 1 2.82 -20.98 9.02
CA MET A 1 3.51 -19.69 8.73
C MET A 1 3.57 -19.34 7.24
N ARG A 2 4.06 -20.22 6.34
CA ARG A 2 4.16 -19.90 4.89
C ARG A 2 2.81 -19.57 4.24
N ALA A 3 1.76 -20.37 4.50
CA ALA A 3 0.42 -20.13 3.96
C ALA A 3 -0.14 -18.76 4.38
N VAL A 4 -0.03 -18.41 5.66
CA VAL A 4 -0.49 -17.11 6.19
C VAL A 4 0.28 -15.95 5.57
N ARG A 5 1.61 -16.05 5.44
CA ARG A 5 2.45 -15.02 4.79
C ARG A 5 2.02 -14.73 3.35
N VAL A 6 1.56 -15.75 2.63
CA VAL A 6 1.07 -15.63 1.25
C VAL A 6 -0.37 -15.13 1.23
N ALA A 7 -1.21 -15.54 2.19
CA ALA A 7 -2.61 -15.14 2.23
C ALA A 7 -2.81 -13.64 2.53
N MET A 8 -2.06 -13.07 3.48
CA MET A 8 -2.26 -11.67 3.91
C MET A 8 -2.11 -10.63 2.79
N PRO A 9 -1.06 -10.64 1.94
CA PRO A 9 -0.96 -9.70 0.84
C PRO A 9 -2.05 -9.90 -0.22
N LEU A 10 -2.53 -11.13 -0.42
CA LEU A 10 -3.68 -11.42 -1.29
C LEU A 10 -4.98 -10.83 -0.72
N VAL A 11 -5.23 -11.04 0.57
CA VAL A 11 -6.40 -10.46 1.24
C VAL A 11 -6.38 -8.94 1.13
N ALA A 12 -5.24 -8.29 1.46
CA ALA A 12 -5.09 -6.85 1.31
C ALA A 12 -5.41 -6.37 -0.12
N SER A 13 -4.86 -7.06 -1.12
CA SER A 13 -5.04 -6.70 -2.53
C SER A 13 -6.48 -6.89 -3.00
N LEU A 14 -7.09 -8.04 -2.72
CA LEU A 14 -8.44 -8.35 -3.14
C LEU A 14 -9.46 -7.45 -2.46
N VAL A 15 -9.34 -7.25 -1.15
CA VAL A 15 -10.26 -6.38 -0.41
C VAL A 15 -10.15 -4.95 -0.94
N LEU A 16 -8.93 -4.42 -1.15
CA LEU A 16 -8.76 -3.08 -1.71
C LEU A 16 -9.42 -2.94 -3.09
N LEU A 17 -9.19 -3.89 -4.00
CA LEU A 17 -9.79 -3.87 -5.34
C LEU A 17 -11.32 -3.98 -5.29
N ILE A 18 -11.87 -4.83 -4.41
CA ILE A 18 -13.32 -4.95 -4.21
C ILE A 18 -13.88 -3.64 -3.65
N THR A 19 -13.22 -3.04 -2.65
CA THR A 19 -13.64 -1.74 -2.09
C THR A 19 -13.63 -0.65 -3.16
N LEU A 20 -12.56 -0.54 -3.94
CA LEU A 20 -12.45 0.40 -5.06
C LEU A 20 -13.58 0.23 -6.08
N ALA A 21 -13.76 -1.00 -6.56
CA ALA A 21 -14.78 -1.32 -7.55
C ALA A 21 -16.20 -1.05 -7.03
N THR A 22 -16.46 -1.40 -5.76
CA THR A 22 -17.77 -1.21 -5.14
C THR A 22 -18.07 0.26 -4.92
N CYS A 23 -17.12 1.05 -4.39
CA CYS A 23 -17.30 2.49 -4.22
C CYS A 23 -17.51 3.18 -5.58
N LEU A 24 -16.76 2.80 -6.62
CA LEU A 24 -16.95 3.33 -7.97
C LEU A 24 -18.34 2.97 -8.53
N ALA A 25 -18.75 1.71 -8.43
CA ALA A 25 -20.05 1.25 -8.91
C ALA A 25 -21.20 1.97 -8.22
N LEU A 26 -21.12 2.17 -6.89
CA LEU A 26 -22.12 2.91 -6.12
C LEU A 26 -22.17 4.39 -6.48
N THR A 27 -21.01 5.03 -6.67
CA THR A 27 -20.91 6.42 -7.13
C THR A 27 -21.57 6.61 -8.49
N LEU A 28 -21.29 5.71 -9.44
CA LEU A 28 -21.89 5.75 -10.77
C LEU A 28 -23.39 5.45 -10.76
N ALA A 29 -23.82 4.44 -9.99
CA ALA A 29 -25.22 4.03 -9.93
C ALA A 29 -26.14 5.08 -9.26
N GLN A 30 -25.59 5.91 -8.37
CA GLN A 30 -26.34 6.92 -7.62
C GLN A 30 -26.08 8.35 -8.12
N ASP A 31 -25.38 8.51 -9.24
CA ASP A 31 -25.01 9.81 -9.83
C ASP A 31 -24.43 10.78 -8.80
N ARG A 32 -23.49 10.28 -7.98
CA ARG A 32 -22.95 11.07 -6.87
C ARG A 32 -21.98 12.12 -7.37
N TYR A 33 -22.13 13.32 -6.84
CA TYR A 33 -21.18 14.38 -7.10
C TYR A 33 -19.84 14.13 -6.39
N VAL A 34 -18.79 14.01 -7.18
CA VAL A 34 -17.41 13.74 -6.77
C VAL A 34 -16.46 14.85 -7.28
N GLY A 35 -16.93 16.09 -7.16
CA GLY A 35 -16.13 17.29 -7.44
C GLY A 35 -15.89 17.61 -8.92
N GLY A 36 -16.68 17.05 -9.83
CA GLY A 36 -16.61 17.39 -11.27
C GLY A 36 -15.47 16.72 -12.05
N LEU A 37 -14.77 15.75 -11.45
CA LEU A 37 -13.68 15.02 -12.11
C LEU A 37 -14.21 13.84 -12.95
N ARG A 38 -13.49 13.50 -14.03
CA ARG A 38 -13.80 12.29 -14.85
C ARG A 38 -13.41 11.02 -14.13
N LEU A 39 -12.21 11.01 -13.55
CA LEU A 39 -11.78 9.99 -12.60
C LEU A 39 -11.66 10.68 -11.24
N PRO A 40 -12.58 10.41 -10.30
CA PRO A 40 -12.60 11.10 -9.01
C PRO A 40 -11.52 10.59 -8.07
N TYR A 41 -11.22 11.39 -7.05
CA TYR A 41 -10.45 10.91 -5.90
C TYR A 41 -11.19 9.74 -5.25
N PHE A 42 -10.43 8.73 -4.82
CA PHE A 42 -11.03 7.55 -4.19
C PHE A 42 -11.71 7.91 -2.87
N SER A 43 -11.08 8.80 -2.09
CA SER A 43 -11.61 9.27 -0.82
C SER A 43 -12.98 9.96 -0.95
N ASP A 44 -13.24 10.66 -2.04
CA ASP A 44 -14.55 11.30 -2.28
C ASP A 44 -15.64 10.29 -2.63
N MET A 45 -15.30 9.18 -3.29
CA MET A 45 -16.25 8.09 -3.55
C MET A 45 -16.69 7.38 -2.27
N GLY A 46 -15.81 7.35 -1.27
CA GLY A 46 -16.05 6.75 0.05
C GLY A 46 -16.75 7.66 1.05
N ARG A 47 -17.30 8.80 0.62
CA ARG A 47 -17.82 9.82 1.55
C ARG A 47 -19.26 9.59 2.01
N ASP A 48 -20.19 9.30 1.10
CA ASP A 48 -21.61 9.19 1.44
C ASP A 48 -22.03 7.72 1.69
N PRO A 49 -22.99 7.44 2.58
CA PRO A 49 -23.57 6.09 2.75
C PRO A 49 -24.31 5.61 1.49
N PRO A 50 -24.19 4.34 1.05
CA PRO A 50 -23.51 3.24 1.74
C PRO A 50 -22.01 3.12 1.44
N SER A 51 -21.48 3.81 0.42
CA SER A 51 -20.04 3.73 0.07
C SER A 51 -19.11 4.06 1.24
N TYR A 52 -19.53 4.94 2.15
CA TYR A 52 -18.82 5.22 3.40
C TYR A 52 -18.52 3.98 4.23
N TYR A 53 -19.51 3.09 4.40
CA TYR A 53 -19.33 1.87 5.18
C TYR A 53 -18.42 0.88 4.46
N VAL A 54 -18.58 0.75 3.14
CA VAL A 54 -17.73 -0.10 2.31
C VAL A 54 -16.27 0.36 2.36
N PHE A 55 -16.05 1.67 2.24
CA PHE A 55 -14.73 2.29 2.28
C PHE A 55 -14.07 2.12 3.65
N SER A 56 -14.81 2.41 4.73
CA SER A 56 -14.31 2.31 6.10
C SER A 56 -13.96 0.88 6.51
N VAL A 57 -14.87 -0.06 6.27
CA VAL A 57 -14.62 -1.48 6.59
C VAL A 57 -13.52 -2.04 5.71
N GLY A 58 -13.57 -1.74 4.40
CA GLY A 58 -12.57 -2.17 3.43
C GLY A 58 -11.16 -1.75 3.82
N LEU A 59 -10.93 -0.45 4.05
CA LEU A 59 -9.61 0.05 4.42
C LEU A 59 -9.14 -0.40 5.80
N THR A 60 -10.06 -0.66 6.74
CA THR A 60 -9.72 -1.27 8.03
C THR A 60 -9.19 -2.70 7.85
N VAL A 61 -9.86 -3.52 7.03
CA VAL A 61 -9.41 -4.89 6.73
C VAL A 61 -8.08 -4.87 5.97
N VAL A 62 -7.92 -3.96 5.00
CA VAL A 62 -6.66 -3.76 4.29
C VAL A 62 -5.54 -3.39 5.26
N ALA A 63 -5.78 -2.49 6.21
CA ALA A 63 -4.79 -2.09 7.21
C ALA A 63 -4.29 -3.27 8.06
N LEU A 64 -5.20 -4.11 8.55
CA LEU A 64 -4.86 -5.32 9.31
C LEU A 64 -4.06 -6.33 8.47
N ALA A 65 -4.45 -6.50 7.21
CA ALA A 65 -3.77 -7.40 6.29
C ALA A 65 -2.37 -6.89 5.90
N ILE A 66 -2.19 -5.58 5.69
CA ILE A 66 -0.88 -4.95 5.44
C ILE A 66 0.01 -5.05 6.68
N PHE A 67 -0.54 -4.80 7.88
CA PHE A 67 0.19 -4.97 9.13
C PHE A 67 0.76 -6.39 9.25
N ALA A 68 -0.09 -7.39 9.06
CA ALA A 68 0.33 -8.79 9.09
C ALA A 68 1.34 -9.11 7.99
N THR A 69 1.17 -8.54 6.79
CA THR A 69 2.10 -8.68 5.67
C THR A 69 3.49 -8.18 6.02
N TRP A 70 3.61 -6.98 6.59
CA TRP A 70 4.90 -6.42 7.01
C TRP A 70 5.58 -7.27 8.08
N VAL A 71 4.84 -7.68 9.12
CA VAL A 71 5.38 -8.53 10.20
C VAL A 71 5.86 -9.88 9.66
N LEU A 72 5.04 -10.58 8.88
CA LEU A 72 5.36 -11.92 8.38
C LEU A 72 6.49 -11.90 7.35
N ASN A 73 6.53 -10.89 6.47
CA ASN A 73 7.63 -10.74 5.52
C ASN A 73 8.92 -10.32 6.20
N PHE A 74 8.88 -9.48 7.24
CA PHE A 74 10.05 -9.19 8.05
C PHE A 74 10.65 -10.46 8.65
N VAL A 75 9.84 -11.30 9.30
CA VAL A 75 10.31 -12.56 9.90
C VAL A 75 10.97 -13.45 8.84
N TYR A 76 10.32 -13.59 7.67
CA TYR A 76 10.83 -14.41 6.57
C TYR A 76 12.13 -13.85 5.98
N GLN A 77 12.16 -12.55 5.65
CA GLN A 77 13.31 -11.87 5.08
C GLN A 77 14.48 -11.83 6.07
N LEU A 78 14.23 -11.59 7.36
CA LEU A 78 15.28 -11.50 8.36
C LEU A 78 16.09 -12.79 8.47
N ALA A 79 15.44 -13.95 8.42
CA ALA A 79 16.21 -15.20 8.48
C ALA A 79 16.96 -15.48 7.17
N SER A 80 16.46 -15.02 6.02
CA SER A 80 17.24 -14.97 4.78
C SER A 80 18.46 -14.06 4.90
N LEU A 81 18.32 -12.85 5.45
CA LEU A 81 19.42 -11.92 5.69
C LEU A 81 20.42 -12.46 6.71
N ARG A 82 19.95 -13.11 7.79
CA ARG A 82 20.82 -13.71 8.82
C ARG A 82 21.74 -14.77 8.23
N LEU A 83 21.25 -15.61 7.33
CA LEU A 83 22.07 -16.60 6.64
C LEU A 83 23.23 -15.94 5.89
N ARG A 84 22.96 -14.88 5.11
CA ARG A 84 23.98 -14.21 4.29
C ARG A 84 24.97 -13.42 5.14
N VAL A 85 24.51 -12.79 6.21
CA VAL A 85 25.38 -12.12 7.19
C VAL A 85 26.29 -13.14 7.88
N ARG A 86 25.78 -14.31 8.28
CA ARG A 86 26.61 -15.37 8.90
C ARG A 86 27.69 -15.90 7.96
N ARG A 87 27.39 -15.97 6.66
CA ARG A 87 28.35 -16.37 5.61
C ARG A 87 29.30 -15.24 5.17
N GLY A 88 29.27 -14.08 5.82
CA GLY A 88 30.10 -12.93 5.45
C GLY A 88 29.73 -12.25 4.13
N LEU A 89 28.60 -12.61 3.52
CA LEU A 89 28.19 -12.10 2.21
C LEU A 89 27.47 -10.75 2.28
N MET A 90 27.02 -10.35 3.47
CA MET A 90 26.30 -9.09 3.70
C MET A 90 26.72 -8.46 5.03
N GLY A 91 26.76 -7.13 5.07
CA GLY A 91 27.01 -6.37 6.30
C GLY A 91 25.88 -6.50 7.32
N LYS A 92 26.22 -6.37 8.61
CA LYS A 92 25.25 -6.46 9.72
C LYS A 92 24.18 -5.35 9.67
N SER A 93 24.51 -4.20 9.08
CA SER A 93 23.61 -3.02 8.95
C SER A 93 22.31 -3.32 8.22
N VAL A 94 22.27 -4.31 7.32
CA VAL A 94 21.05 -4.68 6.59
C VAL A 94 19.96 -5.20 7.52
N ARG A 95 20.32 -5.69 8.71
CA ARG A 95 19.34 -6.04 9.75
C ARG A 95 18.64 -4.81 10.31
N CYS A 96 19.38 -3.74 10.59
CA CYS A 96 18.80 -2.48 11.04
C CYS A 96 17.85 -1.89 9.99
N TRP A 97 18.23 -1.98 8.71
CA TRP A 97 17.37 -1.53 7.61
C TRP A 97 16.08 -2.35 7.52
N SER A 98 16.15 -3.68 7.72
CA SER A 98 14.96 -4.54 7.74
C SER A 98 14.04 -4.23 8.93
N VAL A 99 14.60 -3.90 10.10
CA VAL A 99 13.80 -3.44 11.26
C VAL A 99 13.15 -2.08 10.97
N LEU A 100 13.88 -1.14 10.37
CA LEU A 100 13.34 0.15 9.98
C LEU A 100 12.16 -0.01 9.00
N VAL A 101 12.28 -0.89 8.00
CA VAL A 101 11.19 -1.23 7.08
C VAL A 101 9.96 -1.73 7.84
N LEU A 102 10.14 -2.66 8.79
CA LEU A 102 9.04 -3.16 9.61
C LEU A 102 8.35 -2.03 10.37
N VAL A 103 9.13 -1.18 11.04
CA VAL A 103 8.61 -0.07 11.84
C VAL A 103 7.82 0.90 10.97
N LEU A 104 8.38 1.33 9.84
CA LEU A 104 7.72 2.25 8.91
C LEU A 104 6.43 1.64 8.35
N GLY A 105 6.49 0.40 7.88
CA GLY A 105 5.32 -0.29 7.29
C GLY A 105 4.23 -0.64 8.30
N VAL A 106 4.57 -0.89 9.57
CA VAL A 106 3.58 -1.10 10.63
C VAL A 106 2.97 0.24 11.07
N LEU A 107 3.79 1.28 11.23
CA LEU A 107 3.31 2.59 11.65
C LEU A 107 2.50 3.31 10.57
N SER A 108 2.60 2.92 9.29
CA SER A 108 1.76 3.46 8.22
C SER A 108 0.31 2.97 8.33
N THR A 109 0.07 1.73 8.80
CA THR A 109 -1.24 1.08 8.67
C THR A 109 -2.40 1.76 9.41
N PRO A 110 -2.25 2.36 10.62
CA PRO A 110 -3.35 3.04 11.30
C PRO A 110 -3.89 4.24 10.53
N ALA A 111 -3.12 4.82 9.62
CA ALA A 111 -3.57 5.96 8.83
C ALA A 111 -4.70 5.57 7.84
N LEU A 112 -4.78 4.32 7.40
CA LEU A 112 -5.84 3.84 6.50
C LEU A 112 -7.25 3.88 7.11
N PRO A 113 -7.53 3.32 8.31
CA PRO A 113 -8.83 3.48 8.94
C PRO A 113 -9.11 4.93 9.34
N ILE A 114 -8.09 5.70 9.74
CA ILE A 114 -8.27 7.12 10.07
C ILE A 114 -8.74 7.90 8.84
N LEU A 115 -8.06 7.77 7.70
CA LEU A 115 -8.47 8.48 6.47
C LEU A 115 -9.81 7.97 5.92
N SER A 116 -10.21 6.73 6.20
CA SER A 116 -11.49 6.21 5.74
C SER A 116 -12.67 6.70 6.58
N ILE A 117 -12.48 6.78 7.90
CA ILE A 117 -13.52 7.23 8.86
C ILE A 117 -13.63 8.75 8.81
N CYS A 118 -12.51 9.46 8.77
CA CYS A 118 -12.50 10.90 8.56
C CYS A 118 -12.63 11.22 7.08
N SER A 119 -13.87 11.40 6.58
CA SER A 119 -14.11 11.75 5.18
C SER A 119 -13.59 13.16 4.84
N THR A 120 -13.36 13.41 3.55
CA THR A 120 -12.90 14.68 2.97
C THR A 120 -13.82 15.88 3.28
N THR A 121 -15.02 15.62 3.80
CA THR A 121 -16.02 16.66 4.13
C THR A 121 -16.32 16.76 5.62
N ALA A 122 -16.07 15.72 6.41
CA ALA A 122 -16.32 15.73 7.85
C ALA A 122 -15.12 16.24 8.65
N CYS A 123 -13.91 15.77 8.32
CA CYS A 123 -12.66 16.18 8.97
C CYS A 123 -11.53 16.26 7.92
N PRO A 124 -11.57 17.26 7.01
CA PRO A 124 -10.64 17.36 5.89
C PRO A 124 -9.17 17.41 6.32
N ASP A 125 -8.85 18.12 7.40
CA ASP A 125 -7.46 18.26 7.87
C ASP A 125 -6.91 16.94 8.41
N VAL A 126 -7.73 16.18 9.15
CA VAL A 126 -7.36 14.85 9.66
C VAL A 126 -7.21 13.87 8.51
N HIS A 127 -8.11 13.93 7.52
CA HIS A 127 -8.02 13.12 6.31
C HIS A 127 -6.72 13.38 5.55
N LEU A 128 -6.38 14.65 5.35
CA LEU A 128 -5.16 15.07 4.67
C LEU A 128 -3.92 14.61 5.45
N PHE A 129 -3.89 14.84 6.76
CA PHE A 129 -2.79 14.39 7.62
C PHE A 129 -2.60 12.87 7.56
N ALA A 130 -3.67 12.09 7.66
CA ALA A 130 -3.62 10.64 7.57
C ALA A 130 -3.15 10.17 6.18
N THR A 131 -3.53 10.88 5.11
CA THR A 131 -3.04 10.62 3.76
C THR A 131 -1.52 10.81 3.68
N PHE A 132 -1.00 11.92 4.19
CA PHE A 132 0.45 12.16 4.26
C PHE A 132 1.16 11.10 5.10
N TRP A 133 0.63 10.79 6.28
CA TRP A 133 1.18 9.79 7.19
C TRP A 133 1.30 8.44 6.47
N PHE A 134 0.22 7.94 5.87
CA PHE A 134 0.24 6.66 5.16
C PHE A 134 1.27 6.67 4.02
N PHE A 135 1.12 7.60 3.06
CA PHE A 135 1.92 7.56 1.83
C PHE A 135 3.41 7.79 2.08
N VAL A 136 3.79 8.69 3.01
CA VAL A 136 5.20 8.95 3.30
C VAL A 136 5.85 7.72 3.94
N LEU A 137 5.26 7.18 5.01
CA LEU A 137 5.85 6.02 5.70
C LEU A 137 5.87 4.77 4.83
N GLU A 138 4.77 4.49 4.13
CA GLU A 138 4.65 3.31 3.28
C GLU A 138 5.61 3.38 2.09
N THR A 139 5.73 4.54 1.44
CA THR A 139 6.68 4.73 0.33
C THR A 139 8.12 4.54 0.79
N LEU A 140 8.50 5.08 1.96
CA LEU A 140 9.82 4.87 2.53
C LEU A 140 10.08 3.39 2.85
N ALA A 141 9.12 2.70 3.48
CA ALA A 141 9.22 1.27 3.77
C ALA A 141 9.44 0.45 2.48
N ILE A 142 8.67 0.75 1.43
CA ILE A 142 8.74 0.11 0.12
C ILE A 142 10.09 0.34 -0.56
N VAL A 143 10.57 1.58 -0.61
CA VAL A 143 11.86 1.92 -1.24
C VAL A 143 13.01 1.22 -0.51
N ILE A 144 13.04 1.30 0.82
CA ILE A 144 14.10 0.67 1.61
C ILE A 144 14.06 -0.86 1.45
N ASN A 145 12.89 -1.48 1.50
CA ASN A 145 12.74 -2.92 1.30
C ASN A 145 13.19 -3.34 -0.12
N THR A 146 12.82 -2.59 -1.15
CA THR A 146 13.27 -2.83 -2.53
C THR A 146 14.80 -2.78 -2.63
N CYS A 147 15.44 -1.81 -1.97
CA CYS A 147 16.89 -1.72 -1.88
C CYS A 147 17.52 -2.94 -1.17
N ILE A 148 16.93 -3.43 -0.09
CA ILE A 148 17.37 -4.65 0.61
C ILE A 148 17.26 -5.86 -0.33
N MET A 149 16.13 -6.01 -1.01
CA MET A 149 15.88 -7.12 -1.93
C MET A 149 16.81 -7.09 -3.15
N TYR A 150 17.10 -5.91 -3.69
CA TYR A 150 18.08 -5.72 -4.74
C TYR A 150 19.51 -6.10 -4.29
N LYS A 151 19.90 -5.70 -3.07
CA LYS A 151 21.19 -6.11 -2.48
C LYS A 151 21.26 -7.63 -2.29
N LEU A 152 20.19 -8.26 -1.80
CA LEU A 152 20.09 -9.71 -1.65
C LEU A 152 20.26 -10.41 -3.00
N LEU A 153 19.58 -9.92 -4.04
CA LEU A 153 19.70 -10.46 -5.40
C LEU A 153 21.13 -10.33 -5.94
N ARG A 154 21.80 -9.18 -5.74
CA ARG A 154 23.21 -9.00 -6.16
C ARG A 154 24.13 -10.02 -5.50
N VAL A 155 23.92 -10.32 -4.21
CA VAL A 155 24.70 -11.33 -3.49
C VAL A 155 24.45 -12.73 -4.05
N VAL A 156 23.20 -13.12 -4.24
CA VAL A 156 22.82 -14.42 -4.80
C VAL A 156 23.38 -14.61 -6.22
N ARG A 157 23.38 -13.55 -7.04
CA ARG A 157 23.96 -13.58 -8.40
C ARG A 157 25.48 -13.76 -8.41
N ARG A 158 26.18 -13.33 -7.36
CA ARG A 158 27.65 -13.39 -7.25
C ARG A 158 28.15 -14.61 -6.49
N ALA A 159 27.26 -15.37 -5.85
CA ALA A 159 27.64 -16.57 -5.13
C ALA A 159 28.21 -17.61 -6.11
N PRO A 160 29.40 -18.19 -5.84
CA PRO A 160 29.96 -19.24 -6.68
C PRO A 160 29.02 -20.46 -6.65
N VAL A 161 28.65 -20.94 -7.83
CA VAL A 161 27.82 -22.15 -7.99
C VAL A 161 28.75 -23.30 -8.27
N VAL A 162 28.77 -24.30 -7.38
CA VAL A 162 29.43 -25.59 -7.68
C VAL A 162 28.43 -26.40 -8.51
N GLU A 163 28.65 -26.45 -9.82
CA GLU A 163 27.80 -27.18 -10.77
C GLU A 163 27.67 -28.66 -10.39
N GLY A 164 26.46 -29.21 -10.50
CA GLY A 164 26.17 -30.63 -10.23
C GLY A 164 25.80 -30.99 -8.79
N SER A 165 25.64 -30.02 -7.88
CA SER A 165 25.15 -30.26 -6.51
C SER A 165 23.70 -29.82 -6.31
N ASP A 166 22.98 -30.43 -5.37
CA ASP A 166 21.63 -29.97 -4.93
C ASP A 166 21.60 -28.48 -4.54
N GLY A 167 22.74 -27.94 -4.10
CA GLY A 167 22.90 -26.52 -3.80
C GLY A 167 22.84 -25.61 -5.03
N ALA A 168 23.28 -26.08 -6.20
CA ALA A 168 23.24 -25.32 -7.44
C ALA A 168 21.80 -25.07 -7.92
N ASP A 169 20.97 -26.12 -7.89
CA ASP A 169 19.56 -26.05 -8.27
C ASP A 169 18.76 -25.12 -7.34
N LEU A 170 18.99 -25.22 -6.03
CA LEU A 170 18.35 -24.35 -5.03
C LEU A 170 18.75 -22.88 -5.22
N ASN A 171 20.03 -22.62 -5.54
CA ASN A 171 20.51 -21.27 -5.81
C ASN A 171 19.90 -20.70 -7.10
N GLN A 172 19.81 -21.49 -8.17
CA GLN A 172 19.20 -21.07 -9.43
C GLN A 172 17.71 -20.73 -9.25
N ARG A 173 16.94 -21.58 -8.55
CA ARG A 173 15.53 -21.29 -8.25
C ARG A 173 15.37 -20.03 -7.40
N THR A 174 16.22 -19.87 -6.39
CA THR A 174 16.24 -18.66 -5.54
C THR A 174 16.53 -17.41 -6.36
N ARG A 175 17.52 -17.46 -7.26
CA ARG A 175 17.88 -16.36 -8.17
C ARG A 175 16.72 -15.99 -9.10
N GLN A 176 16.04 -16.96 -9.69
CA GLN A 176 14.90 -16.71 -10.58
C GLN A 176 13.75 -16.04 -9.84
N ARG A 177 13.39 -16.54 -8.65
CA ARG A 177 12.34 -15.96 -7.81
C ARG A 177 12.69 -14.55 -7.34
N LEU A 178 13.91 -14.34 -6.83
CA LEU A 178 14.40 -13.02 -6.44
C LEU A 178 14.43 -12.03 -7.61
N ASN A 179 14.84 -12.46 -8.81
CA ASN A 179 14.80 -11.62 -10.01
C ASN A 179 13.38 -11.11 -10.28
N ALA A 180 12.39 -12.01 -10.30
CA ALA A 180 10.99 -11.67 -10.55
C ALA A 180 10.44 -10.75 -9.45
N THR A 181 10.71 -11.06 -8.18
CA THR A 181 10.31 -10.22 -7.04
C THR A 181 10.90 -8.82 -7.15
N VAL A 182 12.22 -8.69 -7.37
CA VAL A 182 12.89 -7.39 -7.45
C VAL A 182 12.40 -6.60 -8.65
N ALA A 183 12.20 -7.23 -9.81
CA ALA A 183 11.67 -6.55 -10.99
C ALA A 183 10.27 -5.94 -10.72
N LEU A 184 9.36 -6.73 -10.12
CA LEU A 184 8.03 -6.24 -9.75
C LEU A 184 8.11 -5.15 -8.66
N GLN A 185 8.90 -5.37 -7.61
CA GLN A 185 9.09 -4.39 -6.54
C GLN A 185 9.64 -3.07 -7.04
N SER A 186 10.68 -3.10 -7.87
CA SER A 186 11.26 -1.89 -8.45
C SER A 186 10.27 -1.15 -9.34
N THR A 187 9.53 -1.87 -10.18
CA THR A 187 8.50 -1.25 -11.05
C THR A 187 7.42 -0.57 -10.21
N CYS A 188 6.84 -1.28 -9.24
CA CYS A 188 5.82 -0.73 -8.36
C CYS A 188 6.35 0.40 -7.47
N ALA A 189 7.57 0.29 -6.94
CA ALA A 189 8.16 1.34 -6.11
C ALA A 189 8.38 2.63 -6.90
N VAL A 190 8.84 2.54 -8.15
CA VAL A 190 9.00 3.73 -9.02
C VAL A 190 7.65 4.39 -9.29
N VAL A 191 6.64 3.60 -9.69
CA VAL A 191 5.30 4.13 -9.93
C VAL A 191 4.73 4.76 -8.65
N LEU A 192 4.86 4.09 -7.51
CA LEU A 192 4.38 4.61 -6.22
C LEU A 192 5.05 5.92 -5.84
N VAL A 193 6.38 6.02 -5.94
CA VAL A 193 7.12 7.25 -5.59
C VAL A 193 6.64 8.41 -6.46
N LEU A 194 6.57 8.23 -7.78
CA LEU A 194 6.13 9.29 -8.70
C LEU A 194 4.67 9.69 -8.42
N ALA A 195 3.79 8.70 -8.31
CA ALA A 195 2.38 8.92 -8.05
C ALA A 195 2.11 9.58 -6.70
N ALA A 196 2.75 9.10 -5.62
CA ALA A 196 2.58 9.65 -4.28
C ALA A 196 3.10 11.09 -4.18
N LEU A 197 4.23 11.41 -4.82
CA LEU A 197 4.77 12.77 -4.85
C LEU A 197 3.81 13.74 -5.55
N VAL A 198 3.27 13.36 -6.72
CA VAL A 198 2.33 14.18 -7.48
C VAL A 198 0.99 14.31 -6.76
N PHE A 199 0.47 13.22 -6.21
CA PHE A 199 -0.83 13.20 -5.52
C PHE A 199 -0.82 14.06 -4.25
N VAL A 200 0.20 13.86 -3.40
CA VAL A 200 0.26 14.41 -2.04
C VAL A 200 1.11 15.69 -2.01
N PRO A 201 2.44 15.69 -1.73
CA PRO A 201 3.16 16.92 -1.40
C PRO A 201 3.19 17.95 -2.54
N ILE A 202 3.41 17.54 -3.79
CA ILE A 202 3.49 18.46 -4.93
C ILE A 202 2.09 18.96 -5.28
N GLY A 203 1.15 18.03 -5.44
CA GLY A 203 -0.22 18.35 -5.81
C GLY A 203 -0.91 19.28 -4.81
N THR A 204 -0.72 19.05 -3.50
CA THR A 204 -1.30 19.93 -2.47
C THR A 204 -0.63 21.29 -2.43
N ALA A 205 0.70 21.36 -2.64
CA ALA A 205 1.43 22.63 -2.63
C ALA A 205 1.05 23.54 -3.81
N ILE A 206 0.73 22.95 -4.98
CA ILE A 206 0.42 23.70 -6.20
C ILE A 206 -1.07 24.01 -6.33
N ALA A 207 -1.97 23.13 -5.85
CA ALA A 207 -3.41 23.26 -6.11
C ALA A 207 -4.07 24.49 -5.48
N GLY A 208 -3.43 25.10 -4.47
CA GLY A 208 -4.01 26.21 -3.73
C GLY A 208 -5.29 25.79 -2.97
N PRO A 209 -6.03 26.78 -2.41
CA PRO A 209 -7.30 26.50 -1.76
C PRO A 209 -8.38 26.11 -2.78
N THR A 210 -8.90 24.90 -2.66
CA THR A 210 -10.03 24.43 -3.47
C THR A 210 -11.34 25.02 -2.93
N PRO A 211 -12.20 25.62 -3.78
CA PRO A 211 -13.48 26.13 -3.34
C PRO A 211 -14.46 25.01 -2.95
N ARG A 212 -15.41 25.36 -2.09
CA ARG A 212 -16.59 24.52 -1.81
C ARG A 212 -17.69 24.80 -2.82
N LEU A 213 -18.48 23.78 -3.16
CA LEU A 213 -19.62 23.94 -4.05
C LEU A 213 -20.72 24.78 -3.36
N PRO A 214 -21.19 25.89 -3.94
CA PRO A 214 -22.31 26.66 -3.39
C PRO A 214 -23.61 25.86 -3.33
N VAL A 215 -24.48 26.14 -2.35
CA VAL A 215 -25.79 25.45 -2.21
C VAL A 215 -26.63 25.59 -3.48
N GLN A 216 -26.65 26.78 -4.09
CA GLN A 216 -27.40 27.01 -5.34
C GLN A 216 -26.83 26.19 -6.51
N ALA A 217 -25.51 26.06 -6.61
CA ALA A 217 -24.88 25.22 -7.63
C ALA A 217 -25.18 23.74 -7.40
N CYS A 218 -25.20 23.29 -6.14
CA CYS A 218 -25.61 21.93 -5.76
C CYS A 218 -27.05 21.63 -6.21
N LEU A 219 -27.98 22.58 -5.97
CA LEU A 219 -29.37 22.46 -6.40
C LEU A 219 -29.50 22.48 -7.93
N ALA A 220 -28.73 23.32 -8.63
CA ALA A 220 -28.71 23.39 -10.08
C ALA A 220 -28.21 22.09 -10.72
N LYS A 221 -27.26 21.40 -10.07
CA LYS A 221 -26.79 20.06 -10.44
C LYS A 221 -27.79 18.94 -10.05
N LYS A 222 -28.96 19.28 -9.48
CA LYS A 222 -30.06 18.36 -9.12
C LYS A 222 -29.65 17.24 -8.15
N LEU A 223 -28.71 17.51 -7.24
CA LEU A 223 -28.18 16.53 -6.28
C LEU A 223 -29.13 16.21 -5.11
N GLY A 224 -30.33 16.80 -5.11
CA GLY A 224 -31.36 16.62 -4.09
C GLY A 224 -31.46 17.80 -3.12
N VAL A 225 -32.69 18.26 -2.88
CA VAL A 225 -32.95 19.45 -2.05
C VAL A 225 -32.46 19.23 -0.62
N GLN A 226 -32.92 18.17 0.04
CA GLN A 226 -32.51 17.84 1.41
C GLN A 226 -31.00 17.60 1.52
N TYR A 227 -30.42 16.99 0.48
CA TYR A 227 -28.99 16.73 0.44
C TYR A 227 -28.18 18.04 0.43
N CYS A 228 -28.52 18.99 -0.45
CA CYS A 228 -27.84 20.27 -0.57
C CYS A 228 -28.10 21.23 0.60
N THR A 229 -29.33 21.29 1.12
CA THR A 229 -29.74 22.30 2.11
C THR A 229 -29.64 21.83 3.57
N SER A 230 -29.45 20.53 3.80
CA SER A 230 -29.31 19.96 5.13
C SER A 230 -28.10 19.03 5.25
N THR A 231 -28.06 17.91 4.52
CA THR A 231 -27.02 16.89 4.71
C THR A 231 -25.61 17.41 4.46
N MET A 232 -25.43 18.17 3.39
CA MET A 232 -24.15 18.72 2.96
C MET A 232 -24.02 20.21 3.20
N ARG A 233 -24.98 20.87 3.84
CA ARG A 233 -24.85 22.30 4.13
C ARG A 233 -23.71 22.52 5.12
N ASP A 234 -22.90 23.53 4.86
CA ASP A 234 -21.89 23.99 5.81
C ASP A 234 -22.49 25.08 6.72
N ASP A 235 -22.35 24.90 8.02
CA ASP A 235 -23.14 25.64 9.01
C ASP A 235 -22.85 27.14 8.95
N GLY A 236 -23.90 27.96 8.86
CA GLY A 236 -23.78 29.42 8.82
C GLY A 236 -23.26 29.99 7.49
N THR A 237 -23.20 29.19 6.41
CA THR A 237 -22.81 29.66 5.08
C THR A 237 -23.82 29.27 4.00
N ASP A 238 -23.69 29.88 2.81
CA ASP A 238 -24.38 29.47 1.58
C ASP A 238 -23.57 28.43 0.77
N LEU A 239 -22.59 27.79 1.42
CA LEU A 239 -21.74 26.76 0.85
C LEU A 239 -22.17 25.37 1.32
N THR A 240 -21.79 24.38 0.54
CA THR A 240 -21.86 22.97 0.96
C THR A 240 -20.49 22.50 1.43
N LYS A 241 -20.44 21.33 2.07
CA LYS A 241 -19.21 20.62 2.39
C LYS A 241 -18.61 19.93 1.16
N LEU A 242 -19.27 19.96 -0.01
CA LEU A 242 -18.74 19.36 -1.24
C LEU A 242 -17.58 20.19 -1.77
N TRP A 243 -16.51 19.53 -2.24
CA TRP A 243 -15.43 20.21 -2.95
C TRP A 243 -15.80 20.44 -4.42
N ASP A 244 -15.36 21.56 -4.97
CA ASP A 244 -15.48 21.85 -6.40
C ASP A 244 -14.08 21.93 -7.04
N TYR A 245 -13.74 20.91 -7.83
CA TYR A 245 -12.43 20.81 -8.48
C TYR A 245 -12.43 21.39 -9.90
N GLU A 246 -13.57 21.92 -10.39
CA GLU A 246 -13.70 22.35 -11.79
C GLU A 246 -12.80 23.55 -12.13
N GLN A 247 -12.53 24.43 -11.16
CA GLN A 247 -11.69 25.63 -11.39
C GLN A 247 -10.23 25.29 -11.77
N ASN A 248 -9.67 24.23 -11.20
CA ASN A 248 -8.32 23.72 -11.47
C ASN A 248 -8.38 22.26 -11.94
N TRP A 249 -9.29 21.99 -12.87
CA TRP A 249 -9.68 20.63 -13.27
C TRP A 249 -8.48 19.76 -13.66
N GLU A 250 -7.56 20.26 -14.51
CA GLU A 250 -6.43 19.47 -15.01
C GLU A 250 -5.52 18.97 -13.88
N LEU A 251 -5.23 19.84 -12.92
CA LEU A 251 -4.36 19.52 -11.79
C LEU A 251 -5.04 18.52 -10.86
N HIS A 252 -6.30 18.73 -10.51
CA HIS A 252 -7.05 17.80 -9.66
C HIS A 252 -7.26 16.45 -10.36
N GLN A 253 -7.50 16.46 -11.67
CA GLN A 253 -7.63 15.24 -12.46
C GLN A 253 -6.33 14.44 -12.48
N ALA A 254 -5.17 15.10 -12.66
CA ALA A 254 -3.87 14.46 -12.59
C ALA A 254 -3.59 13.87 -11.20
N ARG A 255 -3.90 14.61 -10.14
CA ARG A 255 -3.76 14.14 -8.76
C ARG A 255 -4.63 12.91 -8.46
N ALA A 256 -5.88 12.92 -8.92
CA ALA A 256 -6.77 11.77 -8.77
C ALA A 256 -6.23 10.55 -9.51
N VAL A 257 -5.78 10.71 -10.77
CA VAL A 257 -5.12 9.61 -11.50
C VAL A 257 -3.89 9.07 -10.74
N CYS A 258 -3.08 9.95 -10.18
CA CYS A 258 -1.94 9.53 -9.36
C CYS A 258 -2.36 8.79 -8.08
N GLU A 259 -3.45 9.18 -7.41
CA GLU A 259 -3.98 8.42 -6.28
C GLU A 259 -4.30 6.97 -6.68
N TRP A 260 -5.03 6.78 -7.79
CA TRP A 260 -5.35 5.45 -8.32
C TRP A 260 -4.10 4.65 -8.69
N LEU A 261 -3.14 5.27 -9.39
CA LEU A 261 -1.87 4.63 -9.74
C LEU A 261 -1.08 4.21 -8.51
N ALA A 262 -1.09 5.03 -7.45
CA ALA A 262 -0.44 4.71 -6.19
C ALA A 262 -1.08 3.46 -5.54
N MET A 263 -2.42 3.36 -5.54
CA MET A 263 -3.12 2.17 -5.03
C MET A 263 -2.80 0.91 -5.85
N LEU A 264 -2.80 0.99 -7.18
CA LEU A 264 -2.43 -0.13 -8.03
C LEU A 264 -0.96 -0.55 -7.86
N ALA A 265 -0.07 0.43 -7.66
CA ALA A 265 1.33 0.16 -7.35
C ALA A 265 1.48 -0.55 -5.99
N LEU A 266 0.72 -0.15 -4.96
CA LEU A 266 0.69 -0.83 -3.66
C LEU A 266 0.17 -2.26 -3.79
N VAL A 267 -0.88 -2.50 -4.58
CA VAL A 267 -1.37 -3.86 -4.90
C VAL A 267 -0.27 -4.69 -5.54
N GLY A 268 0.33 -4.20 -6.63
CA GLY A 268 1.41 -4.91 -7.32
C GLY A 268 2.61 -5.19 -6.41
N TYR A 269 2.97 -4.22 -5.57
CA TYR A 269 4.04 -4.38 -4.60
C TYR A 269 3.71 -5.43 -3.54
N SER A 270 2.48 -5.44 -3.02
CA SER A 270 1.99 -6.46 -2.08
C SER A 270 2.06 -7.86 -2.68
N LEU A 271 1.63 -8.02 -3.94
CA LEU A 271 1.70 -9.29 -4.66
C LEU A 271 3.14 -9.78 -4.89
N SER A 272 4.14 -8.88 -4.92
CA SER A 272 5.55 -9.27 -5.03
C SER A 272 6.02 -10.16 -3.88
N PHE A 273 5.39 -10.08 -2.70
CA PHE A 273 5.71 -10.92 -1.56
C PHE A 273 5.33 -12.39 -1.78
N LEU A 274 4.36 -12.67 -2.66
CA LEU A 274 3.99 -14.02 -3.09
C LEU A 274 5.10 -14.66 -3.91
N LEU A 275 5.74 -13.85 -4.76
CA LEU A 275 6.84 -14.26 -5.61
C LEU A 275 8.12 -14.49 -4.81
N TYR A 276 8.28 -13.79 -3.68
CA TYR A 276 9.47 -13.90 -2.86
C TYR A 276 9.57 -15.29 -2.21
N GLN A 277 10.53 -16.06 -2.70
CA GLN A 277 10.89 -17.37 -2.17
C GLN A 277 12.40 -17.52 -2.16
N ASP A 278 12.91 -17.99 -1.03
CA ASP A 278 14.32 -18.17 -0.77
C ASP A 278 14.59 -19.62 -0.39
N HIS A 279 14.73 -20.45 -1.42
CA HIS A 279 14.82 -21.90 -1.25
C HIS A 279 16.07 -22.31 -0.47
N GLU A 280 17.16 -21.57 -0.61
CA GLU A 280 18.37 -21.80 0.15
C GLU A 280 18.17 -21.55 1.65
N ALA A 281 17.54 -20.42 2.01
CA ALA A 281 17.23 -20.12 3.41
C ALA A 281 16.21 -21.10 4.00
N ASP A 282 15.24 -21.55 3.21
CA ASP A 282 14.24 -22.54 3.64
C ASP A 282 14.89 -23.92 3.88
N SER A 283 15.77 -24.37 2.99
CA SER A 283 16.54 -25.61 3.18
C SER A 283 17.45 -25.55 4.40
N ALA A 284 18.16 -24.44 4.62
CA ALA A 284 19.02 -24.25 5.79
C ALA A 284 18.24 -24.27 7.12
N ARG A 285 17.03 -23.71 7.14
CA ARG A 285 16.13 -23.80 8.32
C ARG A 285 15.64 -25.22 8.57
N ALA A 286 15.29 -25.95 7.52
CA ALA A 286 14.83 -27.33 7.63
C ALA A 286 15.94 -28.28 8.12
N ALA A 287 17.20 -28.07 7.68
CA ALA A 287 18.35 -28.79 8.21
C ALA A 287 18.55 -28.51 9.71
N GLY A 288 18.65 -27.23 10.10
CA GLY A 288 18.88 -26.89 11.51
C GLY A 288 17.75 -27.32 12.47
N ARG A 289 16.50 -27.46 12.00
CA ARG A 289 15.41 -28.04 12.81
C ARG A 289 15.61 -29.54 13.00
N ARG A 290 15.99 -30.28 11.96
CA ARG A 290 16.26 -31.73 12.06
C ARG A 290 17.42 -32.01 13.02
N ASP A 291 18.47 -31.21 12.97
CA ASP A 291 19.62 -31.36 13.88
C ASP A 291 19.21 -31.14 15.35
N LEU A 292 18.34 -30.15 15.61
CA LEU A 292 17.80 -29.91 16.94
C LEU A 292 16.91 -31.07 17.43
N GLU A 293 16.02 -31.57 16.57
CA GLU A 293 15.14 -32.72 16.88
C GLU A 293 15.96 -33.99 17.16
N ALA A 294 17.02 -34.24 16.38
CA ALA A 294 17.93 -35.37 16.60
C ALA A 294 18.70 -35.25 17.94
N SER A 295 19.07 -34.04 18.37
CA SER A 295 19.75 -33.80 19.65
C SER A 295 18.85 -33.95 20.89
N LEU A 296 17.53 -33.97 20.70
CA LEU A 296 16.54 -34.05 21.78
C LEU A 296 15.98 -35.48 21.97
N LEU A 297 16.31 -36.43 21.10
CA LEU A 297 15.95 -37.83 21.27
C LEU A 297 16.94 -38.48 22.26
N PRO A 298 16.46 -39.09 23.37
CA PRO A 298 17.33 -39.84 24.26
C PRO A 298 17.92 -41.04 23.52
N SER A 299 19.25 -41.18 23.61
CA SER A 299 20.04 -42.30 23.09
C SER A 299 19.67 -43.63 23.71
#